data_AF-A0A5S3VZS2-F1
#
_entry.id   AF-A0A5S3VZS2-F1
#
_cell.length_a   1.000
_cell.length_b   1.000
_cell.length_c   1.000
_cell.angle_alpha   90.00
_cell.angle_beta   90.00
_cell.angle_gamma   90.00
#
_symmetry.space_group_name_H-M   'P 1'
#
loop_
_entity.id
_entity.type
_entity.pdbx_description
1 polymer ?
#
loop_
_entity_poly.entity_id
_entity_poly.type
_entity_poly.pdbx_seq_one_letter_code
_entity_poly.pdbx_strand_id
1 'polypeptide(L)'
;GLGRAPGSDPITSRALRRDDRRAEQFDDEVAELQTLLGPYDGKSSVRAIPGENTKVPIWLLGSSLYSAQLAAKRGLPYAFAGHFAPRFVHDAIALYRRDFQPSKVLDKPYV
;
A
#
# COMPACT_ATOMS: atom_id res chain seq x y z
N GLY A 1 2.79 3.34 -7.63
CA GLY A 1 2.82 3.20 -6.16
C GLY A 1 1.46 3.50 -5.59
N LEU A 2 1.13 2.95 -4.42
CA LEU A 2 -0.18 3.04 -3.76
C LEU A 2 -0.01 3.71 -2.40
N GLY A 3 -0.86 4.68 -2.09
CA GLY A 3 -0.88 5.33 -0.78
C GLY A 3 -2.29 5.70 -0.38
N ARG A 4 -2.54 5.76 0.93
CA ARG A 4 -3.86 6.01 1.51
C ARG A 4 -4.21 7.50 1.72
N ALA A 5 -3.41 8.42 1.16
CA ALA A 5 -3.61 9.84 1.40
C ALA A 5 -4.93 10.32 0.76
N PRO A 6 -5.73 11.17 1.44
CA PRO A 6 -7.04 11.60 0.97
C PRO A 6 -6.98 12.49 -0.28
N GLY A 7 -5.81 12.91 -0.74
CA GLY A 7 -5.61 13.70 -1.96
C GLY A 7 -5.99 15.18 -1.84
N SER A 8 -6.69 15.58 -0.77
CA SER A 8 -7.03 16.97 -0.42
C SER A 8 -7.13 17.15 1.10
N ASP A 9 -7.46 18.36 1.54
CA ASP A 9 -7.79 18.68 2.93
C ASP A 9 -9.01 17.89 3.47
N PRO A 10 -9.18 17.77 4.79
CA PRO A 10 -10.25 16.99 5.40
C PRO A 10 -11.66 17.45 5.05
N ILE A 11 -11.88 18.75 4.83
CA ILE A 11 -13.21 19.31 4.52
C ILE A 11 -13.61 18.88 3.11
N THR A 12 -12.70 19.05 2.14
CA THR A 12 -12.90 18.59 0.76
C THR A 12 -13.05 17.07 0.68
N SER A 13 -12.23 16.31 1.41
CA SER A 13 -12.34 14.85 1.45
C SER A 13 -13.70 14.38 1.97
N ARG A 14 -14.20 15.02 3.04
CA ARG A 14 -15.53 14.72 3.61
C ARG A 14 -16.66 15.10 2.66
N ALA A 15 -16.54 16.24 1.95
CA ALA A 15 -17.51 16.66 0.94
C ALA A 15 -17.61 15.65 -0.23
N LEU A 16 -16.49 15.03 -0.61
CA LEU A 16 -16.44 13.94 -1.60
C LEU A 16 -16.96 12.60 -1.07
N ARG A 17 -17.56 12.55 0.13
CA ARG A 17 -18.03 11.33 0.82
C ARG A 17 -16.97 10.24 0.88
N ARG A 18 -15.69 10.63 1.03
CA ARG A 18 -14.63 9.64 1.26
C ARG A 18 -14.82 9.07 2.66
N ASP A 19 -14.96 7.74 2.73
CA ASP A 19 -15.09 7.01 4.00
C ASP A 19 -13.79 7.14 4.82
N ASP A 20 -13.92 7.61 6.07
CA ASP A 20 -12.84 7.71 7.04
C ASP A 20 -12.29 6.32 7.41
N ARG A 21 -13.11 5.26 7.26
CA ARG A 21 -12.73 3.85 7.49
C ARG A 21 -11.84 3.25 6.40
N ARG A 22 -11.64 3.94 5.27
CA ARG A 22 -10.80 3.44 4.18
C ARG A 22 -9.37 3.14 4.64
N ALA A 23 -8.87 3.87 5.65
CA ALA A 23 -7.55 3.60 6.22
C ALA A 23 -7.44 2.20 6.85
N GLU A 24 -8.53 1.66 7.41
CA GLU A 24 -8.59 0.31 7.99
C GLU A 24 -8.68 -0.75 6.89
N GLN A 25 -9.33 -0.42 5.77
CA GLN A 25 -9.55 -1.31 4.62
C GLN A 25 -8.35 -1.39 3.67
N PHE A 26 -7.38 -0.48 3.80
CA PHE A 26 -6.27 -0.37 2.85
C PHE A 26 -5.43 -1.65 2.74
N ASP A 27 -5.31 -2.45 3.82
CA ASP A 27 -4.67 -3.77 3.78
C ASP A 27 -5.39 -4.73 2.82
N ASP A 28 -6.73 -4.73 2.87
CA ASP A 28 -7.58 -5.55 2.01
C ASP A 28 -7.61 -5.03 0.56
N GLU A 29 -7.66 -3.71 0.36
CA GLU A 29 -7.60 -3.08 -0.98
C GLU A 29 -6.28 -3.44 -1.70
N VAL A 30 -5.16 -3.47 -0.98
CA VAL A 30 -3.86 -3.89 -1.55
C VAL A 30 -3.88 -5.37 -1.94
N ALA A 31 -4.49 -6.23 -1.12
CA ALA A 31 -4.60 -7.67 -1.40
C ALA A 31 -5.54 -7.94 -2.60
N GLU A 32 -6.66 -7.22 -2.67
CA GLU A 32 -7.58 -7.28 -3.81
C GLU A 32 -6.87 -6.86 -5.09
N LEU A 33 -6.13 -5.74 -5.07
CA LEU A 33 -5.38 -5.28 -6.24
C LEU A 33 -4.30 -6.27 -6.67
N GLN A 34 -3.57 -6.88 -5.72
CA GLN A 34 -2.61 -7.95 -6.03
C GLN A 34 -3.27 -9.14 -6.73
N THR A 35 -4.51 -9.48 -6.33
CA THR A 35 -5.30 -10.56 -6.93
C THR A 35 -5.74 -10.18 -8.34
N LEU A 36 -6.28 -8.97 -8.52
CA LEU A 36 -6.73 -8.44 -9.81
C LEU A 36 -5.62 -8.33 -10.86
N LEU A 37 -4.40 -7.93 -10.44
CA LEU A 37 -3.23 -7.84 -11.33
C LEU A 37 -2.52 -9.19 -11.54
N GLY A 38 -2.94 -10.22 -10.82
CA GLY A 38 -2.49 -11.60 -10.97
C GLY A 38 -3.17 -12.31 -12.16
N PRO A 39 -2.85 -13.59 -12.38
CA PRO A 39 -3.59 -14.43 -13.32
C PRO A 39 -5.06 -14.55 -12.92
N TYR A 40 -5.97 -14.45 -13.89
CA TYR A 40 -7.40 -14.67 -13.64
C TYR A 40 -7.66 -16.12 -13.24
N ASP A 41 -8.39 -16.32 -12.14
CA ASP A 41 -8.64 -17.63 -11.54
C ASP A 41 -9.90 -18.34 -12.07
N GLY A 42 -10.65 -17.69 -12.98
CA GLY A 42 -11.90 -18.22 -13.53
C GLY A 42 -13.12 -18.12 -12.61
N LYS A 43 -12.94 -17.62 -11.38
CA LYS A 43 -13.99 -17.58 -10.34
C LYS A 43 -14.36 -16.17 -9.92
N SER A 44 -13.43 -15.23 -10.08
CA SER A 44 -13.66 -13.83 -9.73
C SER A 44 -14.73 -13.21 -10.63
N SER A 45 -15.70 -12.53 -10.02
CA SER A 45 -16.79 -11.84 -10.71
C SER A 45 -16.32 -10.58 -11.45
N VAL A 46 -15.20 -10.00 -11.00
CA VAL A 46 -14.55 -8.82 -11.58
C VAL A 46 -13.24 -9.23 -12.24
N ARG A 47 -12.94 -8.59 -13.37
CA ARG A 47 -11.77 -8.81 -14.20
C ARG A 47 -11.05 -7.49 -14.43
N ALA A 48 -9.73 -7.46 -14.22
CA ALA A 48 -8.94 -6.26 -14.44
C ALA A 48 -8.43 -6.22 -15.88
N ILE A 49 -9.25 -5.82 -16.85
CA ILE A 49 -8.79 -5.67 -18.25
C ILE A 49 -8.28 -4.25 -18.48
N PRO A 50 -7.06 -4.02 -19.01
CA PRO A 50 -6.05 -4.99 -19.48
C PRO A 50 -4.99 -5.38 -18.42
N GLY A 51 -5.24 -5.08 -17.14
CA GLY A 51 -4.32 -5.30 -16.01
C GLY A 51 -4.05 -6.76 -15.58
N GLU A 52 -4.86 -7.73 -15.99
CA GLU A 52 -4.71 -9.15 -15.65
C GLU A 52 -3.34 -9.68 -16.06
N ASN A 53 -2.71 -10.42 -15.14
CA ASN A 53 -1.41 -11.06 -15.34
C ASN A 53 -0.29 -10.10 -15.79
N THR A 54 -0.47 -8.79 -15.65
CA THR A 54 0.56 -7.79 -15.99
C THR A 54 1.73 -7.81 -15.02
N LYS A 55 1.51 -8.33 -13.80
CA LYS A 55 2.53 -8.43 -12.74
C LYS A 55 3.24 -7.10 -12.48
N VAL A 56 2.52 -5.98 -12.65
CA VAL A 56 3.06 -4.64 -12.42
C VAL A 56 3.58 -4.56 -10.98
N PRO A 57 4.85 -4.13 -10.76
CA PRO A 57 5.40 -4.02 -9.42
C PRO A 57 4.61 -3.03 -8.56
N ILE A 58 4.13 -3.50 -7.42
CA ILE A 58 3.42 -2.66 -6.44
C ILE A 58 4.41 -2.10 -5.44
N TRP A 59 4.28 -0.80 -5.19
CA TRP A 59 5.04 -0.05 -4.19
C TRP A 59 4.08 0.59 -3.22
N LEU A 60 4.33 0.46 -1.92
CA LEU A 60 3.57 1.20 -0.90
C LEU A 60 4.23 2.54 -0.61
N LEU A 61 3.43 3.59 -0.67
CA LEU A 61 3.78 4.98 -0.39
C LEU A 61 3.14 5.36 0.94
N GLY A 62 3.90 6.00 1.84
CA GLY A 62 3.31 6.45 3.09
C GLY A 62 4.10 7.49 3.85
N SER A 63 3.43 8.12 4.82
CA SER A 63 3.95 9.19 5.66
C SER A 63 3.68 8.93 7.16
N SER A 64 3.46 7.66 7.53
CA SER A 64 3.15 7.25 8.91
C SER A 64 3.78 5.89 9.26
N LEU A 65 3.96 5.62 10.55
CA LEU A 65 4.45 4.32 11.03
C LEU A 65 3.54 3.16 10.60
N TYR A 66 2.22 3.37 10.57
CA TYR A 66 1.27 2.38 10.08
C TYR A 66 1.58 1.91 8.65
N SER A 67 1.89 2.84 7.74
CA SER A 67 2.22 2.47 6.36
C SER A 67 3.51 1.67 6.24
N ALA A 68 4.48 1.90 7.13
CA ALA A 68 5.70 1.11 7.21
C ALA A 68 5.41 -0.31 7.73
N GLN A 69 4.57 -0.45 8.76
CA GLN A 69 4.15 -1.76 9.28
C GLN A 69 3.40 -2.57 8.21
N LEU A 70 2.50 -1.93 7.46
CA LEU A 70 1.76 -2.59 6.40
C LEU A 70 2.69 -3.09 5.29
N ALA A 71 3.63 -2.25 4.84
CA ALA A 71 4.60 -2.65 3.82
C ALA A 71 5.52 -3.79 4.29
N ALA A 72 5.91 -3.77 5.56
CA ALA A 72 6.70 -4.83 6.17
C ALA A 72 5.93 -6.16 6.23
N LYS A 73 4.69 -6.14 6.75
CA LYS A 73 3.80 -7.30 6.84
C LYS A 73 3.51 -7.93 5.48
N ARG A 74 3.36 -7.12 4.43
CA ARG A 74 3.08 -7.59 3.07
C ARG A 74 4.34 -7.93 2.26
N GLY A 75 5.53 -7.66 2.80
CA GLY A 75 6.80 -7.86 2.10
C GLY A 75 6.88 -7.08 0.79
N LEU A 76 6.38 -5.84 0.78
CA LEU A 76 6.34 -4.99 -0.40
C LEU A 76 7.43 -3.91 -0.37
N PRO A 77 7.90 -3.44 -1.54
CA PRO A 77 8.71 -2.23 -1.64
C PRO A 77 8.02 -1.04 -0.96
N TYR A 78 8.78 -0.23 -0.23
CA TYR A 78 8.26 0.90 0.52
C TYR A 78 8.91 2.21 0.12
N ALA A 79 8.15 3.31 0.11
CA ALA A 79 8.68 4.65 -0.09
C ALA A 79 8.06 5.60 0.94
N PHE A 80 8.89 6.17 1.81
CA PHE A 80 8.45 7.09 2.86
C PHE A 80 8.48 8.54 2.37
N ALA A 81 7.36 9.24 2.47
CA ALA A 81 7.24 10.66 2.12
C ALA A 81 7.78 11.57 3.23
N GLY A 82 9.10 11.67 3.32
CA GLY A 82 9.79 12.42 4.37
C GLY A 82 9.47 13.91 4.42
N HIS A 83 9.08 14.52 3.30
CA HIS A 83 8.67 15.93 3.26
C HIS A 83 7.35 16.20 4.00
N PHE A 84 6.44 15.21 4.11
CA PHE A 84 5.19 15.36 4.86
C PHE A 84 5.32 15.04 6.34
N ALA A 85 6.25 14.15 6.69
CA ALA A 85 6.41 13.65 8.05
C ALA A 85 7.88 13.45 8.43
N PRO A 86 8.71 14.51 8.38
CA PRO A 86 10.17 14.39 8.52
C PRO A 86 10.58 13.75 9.85
N ARG A 87 9.85 14.07 10.92
CA ARG A 87 10.07 13.51 12.27
C ARG A 87 9.94 11.99 12.35
N PHE A 88 9.25 11.35 11.40
CA PHE A 88 8.98 9.91 11.43
C PHE A 88 9.82 9.11 10.43
N VAL A 89 10.67 9.74 9.62
CA VAL A 89 11.42 9.08 8.54
C VAL A 89 12.25 7.91 9.08
N HIS A 90 13.09 8.17 10.09
CA HIS A 90 13.99 7.17 10.64
C HIS A 90 13.23 6.04 11.34
N ASP A 91 12.23 6.39 12.15
CA ASP A 91 11.39 5.41 12.85
C ASP A 91 10.63 4.52 11.87
N ALA A 92 10.07 5.08 10.80
CA ALA A 92 9.34 4.33 9.79
C ALA A 92 10.24 3.39 8.99
N ILE A 93 11.44 3.85 8.60
CA ILE A 93 12.42 2.99 7.89
C ILE A 93 12.92 1.87 8.79
N ALA A 94 13.23 2.18 10.06
CA ALA A 94 13.66 1.18 11.03
C ALA A 94 12.57 0.14 11.28
N LEU A 95 11.33 0.59 11.47
CA LEU A 95 10.15 -0.25 11.64
C LEU A 95 9.92 -1.16 10.44
N TYR A 96 9.97 -0.61 9.22
CA TYR A 96 9.83 -1.38 7.99
C TYR A 96 10.87 -2.50 7.89
N ARG A 97 12.15 -2.18 8.13
CA ARG A 97 13.24 -3.15 8.05
C ARG A 97 13.15 -4.22 9.14
N ARG A 98 12.80 -3.85 10.36
CA ARG A 98 12.71 -4.75 11.52
C ARG A 98 11.59 -5.78 11.37
N ASP A 99 10.42 -5.32 10.93
CA ASP A 99 9.20 -6.15 10.89
C ASP A 99 8.98 -6.78 9.50
N PHE A 100 9.94 -6.64 8.57
CA PHE A 100 9.82 -7.09 7.19
C PHE A 100 9.63 -8.61 7.11
N GLN A 101 8.57 -9.02 6.41
CA GLN A 101 8.31 -10.42 6.09
C GLN A 101 8.58 -10.67 4.61
N PRO A 102 9.51 -11.58 4.24
CA PRO A 102 9.73 -11.95 2.85
C PRO A 102 8.44 -12.39 2.16
N SER A 103 8.30 -12.02 0.88
CA SER A 103 7.13 -12.35 0.06
C SER A 103 7.55 -12.83 -1.32
N LYS A 104 6.58 -13.16 -2.17
CA LYS A 104 6.83 -13.47 -3.59
C LYS A 104 7.44 -12.28 -4.37
N VAL A 105 7.43 -11.07 -3.80
CA VAL A 105 7.91 -9.83 -4.44
C VAL A 105 9.34 -9.51 -4.01
N LEU A 106 9.68 -9.69 -2.73
CA LEU A 106 10.97 -9.32 -2.15
C LEU A 106 11.44 -10.31 -1.08
N ASP A 107 12.71 -10.72 -1.17
CA ASP A 107 13.37 -11.55 -0.15
C ASP A 107 13.93 -10.74 1.02
N LYS A 108 14.16 -9.43 0.81
CA LYS A 108 14.74 -8.50 1.79
C LYS A 108 14.11 -7.11 1.66
N PRO A 109 14.08 -6.31 2.74
CA PRO A 109 13.44 -4.99 2.71
C PRO A 109 14.09 -4.07 1.67
N TYR A 110 13.24 -3.31 0.95
CA TYR A 110 13.64 -2.30 -0.03
C TYR A 110 12.87 -0.99 0.19
N VAL A 111 13.60 0.07 0.57
CA VAL A 111 13.08 1.40 0.93
C VAL A 111 14.08 2.51 0.61
#